data_AF-A0A6A1UYP1-F1
#
_entry.id   AF-A0A6A1UYP1-F1
#
_cell.length_a   1.000
_cell.length_b   1.000
_cell.length_c   1.000
_cell.angle_alpha   90.00
_cell.angle_beta   90.00
_cell.angle_gamma   90.00
#
_symmetry.space_group_name_H-M   'P 1'
#
loop_
_entity.id
_entity.type
_entity.pdbx_description
1 polymer ?
#
loop_
_entity_poly.entity_id
_entity_poly.type
_entity_poly.pdbx_seq_one_letter_code
_entity_poly.pdbx_strand_id
1 'polypeptide(L)'
;MWRINDVSLRPLTFRVSNWVKWFLSHVRCFSKTTDIDGVLRVVQLWRINEKTFNFRVSNKQFVGLDTGGNGIDAVAVSTTPGNTETFEIVGESDDSTRVRIKAANGFFLQVKTEVLVTADFAGNSEWGDNDPSVFVMTISGRLRGEFQVTNGYGLERAPQEHWNTFIVEDDFKFISENGLNAARIPVGWWIASDPDPPQPYVGGSLKALDNAFLWATSSRDGSQEWGKTDDNIQQTVAVIDFLTARYAKSQSLYAVELINEPLSPEASLESLNKGKNNLFSNEFDNMTVQQNIDFIDTNRTQELNHVTTSNGPLNFVGEWVAEWQVSGATKEDYQRFARAQLDVYGRATFGWAYWTFRNVNNHWSLEWMIKNGYIKL
;
A
#
# COMPACT_ATOMS: atom_id res chain seq x y z
N MET A 1 -3.84 -3.98 5.45
CA MET A 1 -2.92 -2.85 5.75
C MET A 1 -2.79 -2.01 4.49
N TRP A 2 -3.67 -1.03 4.26
CA TRP A 2 -3.56 -0.12 3.11
C TRP A 2 -4.02 1.28 3.53
N ARG A 3 -3.27 2.30 3.10
CA ARG A 3 -3.67 3.72 3.05
C ARG A 3 -3.41 4.17 1.62
N ILE A 4 -4.41 4.73 0.93
CA ILE A 4 -4.27 5.15 -0.47
C ILE A 4 -3.82 6.61 -0.51
N ASN A 5 -2.51 6.86 -0.42
CA ASN A 5 -1.90 8.16 -0.69
C ASN A 5 -0.51 7.97 -1.32
N ASP A 6 -0.31 8.61 -2.48
CA ASP A 6 0.88 8.55 -3.37
C ASP A 6 1.44 7.14 -3.67
N VAL A 7 1.04 6.58 -4.83
CA VAL A 7 1.57 5.29 -5.35
C VAL A 7 2.90 5.51 -6.10
N SER A 8 3.83 6.21 -5.46
CA SER A 8 5.21 6.43 -5.92
C SER A 8 6.07 6.76 -4.68
N LEU A 9 7.13 6.05 -4.28
CA LEU A 9 8.18 5.29 -4.97
C LEU A 9 8.92 4.41 -3.95
N ARG A 10 10.01 3.74 -4.34
CA ARG A 10 11.07 3.35 -3.39
C ARG A 10 12.21 4.37 -3.41
N PRO A 11 12.79 4.74 -2.25
CA PRO A 11 14.16 5.20 -2.22
C PRO A 11 15.09 4.05 -2.60
N LEU A 12 15.98 4.27 -3.55
CA LEU A 12 17.16 3.45 -3.79
C LEU A 12 18.37 4.36 -3.66
N THR A 13 19.40 3.86 -2.98
CA THR A 13 20.58 4.67 -2.67
C THR A 13 21.71 4.21 -3.56
N PHE A 14 22.19 5.09 -4.44
CA PHE A 14 23.39 4.82 -5.22
C PHE A 14 24.61 5.49 -4.59
N ARG A 15 25.69 4.73 -4.48
CA ARG A 15 27.06 5.23 -4.33
C ARG A 15 27.81 4.82 -5.60
N VAL A 16 28.39 5.78 -6.32
CA VAL A 16 29.49 5.44 -7.24
C VAL A 16 30.73 5.21 -6.37
N SER A 17 31.67 4.39 -6.82
CA SER A 17 32.94 4.21 -6.12
C SER A 17 33.87 5.41 -6.36
N ASN A 18 34.53 5.90 -5.30
CA ASN A 18 35.62 6.89 -5.27
C ASN A 18 35.39 8.31 -5.88
N TRP A 19 34.57 8.50 -6.92
CA TRP A 19 34.34 9.79 -7.60
C TRP A 19 33.07 10.53 -7.13
N VAL A 20 32.67 10.27 -5.88
CA VAL A 20 31.30 10.49 -5.37
C VAL A 20 30.94 11.96 -5.09
N LYS A 21 31.93 12.81 -4.83
CA LYS A 21 31.69 14.19 -4.33
C LYS A 21 31.01 15.12 -5.35
N TRP A 22 31.04 14.79 -6.65
CA TRP A 22 30.52 15.67 -7.71
C TRP A 22 29.46 15.04 -8.63
N PHE A 23 29.53 13.73 -8.90
CA PHE A 23 28.55 12.99 -9.73
C PHE A 23 27.08 13.33 -9.41
N LEU A 24 26.77 13.60 -8.14
CA LEU A 24 25.43 13.94 -7.67
C LEU A 24 25.16 15.45 -7.50
N SER A 25 26.18 16.32 -7.53
CA SER A 25 26.01 17.74 -7.16
C SER A 25 25.60 18.66 -8.31
N HIS A 26 25.95 18.34 -9.56
CA HIS A 26 25.66 19.17 -10.73
C HIS A 26 25.13 18.44 -11.98
N VAL A 27 25.08 17.10 -12.00
CA VAL A 27 24.26 16.39 -12.99
C VAL A 27 22.81 16.89 -12.84
N ARG A 28 22.29 17.56 -13.88
CA ARG A 28 20.93 18.17 -13.88
C ARG A 28 19.82 17.12 -13.72
N CYS A 29 20.18 15.85 -13.79
CA CYS A 29 19.34 14.67 -13.90
C CYS A 29 19.12 13.93 -12.57
N PHE A 30 19.48 14.49 -11.40
CA PHE A 30 19.20 13.87 -10.11
C PHE A 30 18.84 14.88 -9.00
N SER A 31 18.10 14.41 -8.01
CA SER A 31 17.54 15.20 -6.91
C SER A 31 18.60 15.85 -6.00
N LYS A 32 18.38 17.13 -5.67
CA LYS A 32 19.01 17.78 -4.50
C LYS A 32 18.12 17.62 -3.27
N THR A 33 18.40 16.57 -2.52
CA THR A 33 18.00 16.43 -1.11
C THR A 33 19.25 16.11 -0.30
N THR A 34 19.44 16.84 0.78
CA THR A 34 20.48 16.62 1.79
C THR A 34 19.84 16.03 3.03
N ASP A 35 20.52 15.08 3.65
CA ASP A 35 20.38 14.83 5.08
C ASP A 35 21.76 14.51 5.68
N ILE A 36 21.79 14.24 6.99
CA ILE A 36 22.99 14.15 7.84
C ILE A 36 24.06 13.15 7.33
N ASP A 37 25.29 13.30 7.83
CA ASP A 37 26.47 12.42 7.66
C ASP A 37 27.13 12.35 6.27
N GLY A 38 26.64 13.10 5.29
CA GLY A 38 27.45 13.56 4.15
C GLY A 38 27.63 12.59 2.97
N VAL A 39 27.04 12.98 1.84
CA VAL A 39 27.18 12.30 0.53
C VAL A 39 26.61 10.87 0.51
N LEU A 40 25.35 10.76 0.92
CA LEU A 40 24.40 9.87 0.26
C LEU A 40 23.39 10.69 -0.52
N ARG A 41 22.97 10.21 -1.69
CA ARG A 41 21.72 10.66 -2.32
C ARG A 41 20.85 9.49 -2.73
N VAL A 42 19.57 9.69 -2.48
CA VAL A 42 18.49 8.81 -2.90
C VAL A 42 18.10 9.19 -4.32
N VAL A 43 18.06 8.20 -5.20
CA VAL A 43 17.38 8.28 -6.50
C VAL A 43 16.13 7.43 -6.40
N GLN A 44 15.01 7.96 -6.88
CA GLN A 44 13.76 7.20 -6.89
C GLN A 44 13.65 6.45 -8.23
N LEU A 45 13.51 5.12 -8.17
CA LEU A 45 13.34 4.28 -9.36
C LEU A 45 11.91 3.77 -9.43
N TRP A 46 11.33 3.95 -10.60
CA TRP A 46 10.11 3.29 -11.04
C TRP A 46 10.54 1.94 -11.61
N ARG A 47 10.31 0.86 -10.88
CA ARG A 47 10.45 -0.49 -11.46
C ARG A 47 9.37 -0.68 -12.51
N ILE A 48 9.69 -1.42 -13.57
CA ILE A 48 8.77 -1.78 -14.66
C ILE A 48 8.55 -3.29 -14.71
N ASN A 49 9.59 -4.07 -14.41
CA ASN A 49 9.55 -5.53 -14.23
C ASN A 49 10.75 -6.00 -13.38
N GLU A 50 11.06 -7.30 -13.39
CA GLU A 50 12.17 -7.84 -12.59
C GLU A 50 13.53 -7.14 -12.86
N LYS A 51 13.81 -6.70 -14.09
CA LYS A 51 15.12 -6.16 -14.50
C LYS A 51 15.11 -4.70 -14.94
N THR A 52 13.99 -4.15 -15.42
CA THR A 52 13.95 -2.80 -16.01
C THR A 52 13.29 -1.74 -15.12
N PHE A 53 13.81 -0.52 -15.23
CA PHE A 53 13.47 0.61 -14.38
C PHE A 53 13.52 1.94 -15.16
N ASN A 54 12.74 2.94 -14.73
CA ASN A 54 12.98 4.35 -15.05
C ASN A 54 13.53 5.09 -13.81
N PHE A 55 14.47 6.01 -14.01
CA PHE A 55 14.97 6.88 -12.94
C PHE A 55 14.21 8.21 -12.96
N ARG A 56 13.74 8.70 -11.82
CA ARG A 56 13.04 9.99 -11.71
C ARG A 56 13.77 10.95 -10.78
N VAL A 57 13.67 12.24 -11.10
CA VAL A 57 14.44 13.34 -10.52
C VAL A 57 13.52 14.33 -9.80
N SER A 58 14.04 15.21 -8.93
CA SER A 58 13.21 16.04 -8.02
C SER A 58 12.18 16.95 -8.70
N ASN A 59 12.44 17.39 -9.94
CA ASN A 59 11.50 18.22 -10.71
C ASN A 59 10.43 17.39 -11.45
N LYS A 60 10.31 16.09 -11.13
CA LYS A 60 9.39 15.10 -11.72
C LYS A 60 9.69 14.69 -13.18
N GLN A 61 10.81 15.12 -13.76
CA GLN A 61 11.32 14.55 -15.02
C GLN A 61 11.95 13.16 -14.82
N PHE A 62 12.00 12.38 -15.90
CA PHE A 62 12.66 11.08 -15.99
C PHE A 62 14.00 11.24 -16.71
N VAL A 63 15.01 10.47 -16.28
CA VAL A 63 16.29 10.34 -16.98
C VAL A 63 16.10 9.44 -18.21
N GLY A 64 16.67 9.81 -19.35
CA GLY A 64 16.71 9.03 -20.58
C GLY A 64 17.88 9.45 -21.48
N LEU A 65 17.96 8.91 -22.69
CA LEU A 65 19.01 9.28 -23.68
C LEU A 65 18.64 10.53 -24.47
N ASP A 66 19.61 11.42 -24.70
CA ASP A 66 19.41 12.65 -25.47
C ASP A 66 19.30 12.39 -26.98
N THR A 67 18.10 12.01 -27.41
CA THR A 67 17.74 11.82 -28.82
C THR A 67 17.59 13.13 -29.60
N GLY A 68 17.63 14.30 -28.94
CA GLY A 68 17.73 15.61 -29.59
C GLY A 68 19.19 16.04 -29.84
N GLY A 69 20.13 15.50 -29.06
CA GLY A 69 21.57 15.72 -29.16
C GLY A 69 22.30 14.56 -29.85
N ASN A 70 23.20 13.89 -29.11
CA ASN A 70 24.11 12.89 -29.66
C ASN A 70 23.62 11.42 -29.55
N GLY A 71 22.46 11.18 -28.95
CA GLY A 71 21.88 9.84 -28.77
C GLY A 71 22.54 8.96 -27.70
N ILE A 72 23.53 9.46 -26.96
CA ILE A 72 24.25 8.71 -25.91
C ILE A 72 24.26 9.41 -24.54
N ASP A 73 24.11 10.73 -24.45
CA ASP A 73 24.13 11.47 -23.18
C ASP A 73 22.89 11.17 -22.33
N ALA A 74 23.07 10.94 -21.02
CA ALA A 74 21.98 10.68 -20.09
C ALA A 74 21.40 11.98 -19.49
N VAL A 75 20.23 12.39 -19.99
CA VAL A 75 19.56 13.67 -19.69
C VAL A 75 18.20 13.45 -19.00
N ALA A 76 17.79 14.37 -18.13
CA ALA A 76 16.43 14.39 -17.59
C ALA A 76 15.62 15.53 -18.20
N VAL A 77 14.90 15.24 -19.28
CA VAL A 77 14.08 16.22 -20.01
C VAL A 77 12.61 15.80 -20.15
N SER A 78 12.32 14.51 -20.24
CA SER A 78 10.94 14.03 -20.40
C SER A 78 10.16 14.05 -19.08
N THR A 79 8.88 14.40 -19.13
CA THR A 79 7.93 14.27 -18.01
C THR A 79 7.21 12.91 -17.98
N THR A 80 7.35 12.10 -19.03
CA THR A 80 6.70 10.79 -19.22
C THR A 80 7.75 9.76 -19.64
N PRO A 81 7.81 8.55 -19.03
CA PRO A 81 8.80 7.56 -19.40
C PRO A 81 8.42 6.85 -20.71
N GLY A 82 9.40 6.71 -21.61
CA GLY A 82 9.31 5.89 -22.82
C GLY A 82 10.47 4.90 -22.90
N ASN A 83 10.82 4.50 -24.13
CA ASN A 83 11.92 3.56 -24.38
C ASN A 83 13.26 4.15 -23.92
N THR A 84 13.55 5.42 -24.24
CA THR A 84 14.81 6.11 -23.90
C THR A 84 15.03 6.29 -22.41
N GLU A 85 13.96 6.34 -21.61
CA GLU A 85 14.00 6.49 -20.16
C GLU A 85 14.00 5.13 -19.43
N THR A 86 13.99 4.02 -20.18
CA THR A 86 13.95 2.66 -19.66
C THR A 86 15.34 2.02 -19.69
N PHE A 87 15.78 1.53 -18.54
CA PHE A 87 17.10 0.93 -18.34
C PHE A 87 17.00 -0.46 -17.71
N GLU A 88 17.86 -1.38 -18.14
CA GLU A 88 18.08 -2.69 -17.50
C GLU A 88 19.18 -2.55 -16.43
N ILE A 89 18.92 -3.00 -15.20
CA ILE A 89 19.94 -3.07 -14.14
C ILE A 89 20.52 -4.48 -14.13
N VAL A 90 21.83 -4.57 -14.39
CA VAL A 90 22.59 -5.83 -14.42
C VAL A 90 23.52 -5.86 -13.21
N GLY A 91 23.30 -6.79 -12.28
CA GLY A 91 24.18 -7.00 -11.13
C GLY A 91 25.40 -7.86 -11.44
N GLU A 92 26.44 -7.72 -10.61
CA GLU A 92 27.52 -8.69 -10.52
C GLU A 92 27.00 -10.01 -9.91
N SER A 93 27.65 -11.14 -10.23
CA SER A 93 27.27 -12.46 -9.69
C SER A 93 27.58 -12.63 -8.20
N ASP A 94 28.66 -11.99 -7.74
CA ASP A 94 29.29 -12.28 -6.45
C ASP A 94 28.99 -11.17 -5.42
N ASP A 95 28.84 -9.91 -5.87
CA ASP A 95 28.39 -8.77 -5.07
C ASP A 95 27.11 -8.17 -5.68
N SER A 96 25.95 -8.63 -5.18
CA SER A 96 24.63 -8.12 -5.60
C SER A 96 24.39 -6.62 -5.36
N THR A 97 25.30 -5.90 -4.68
CA THR A 97 25.24 -4.44 -4.57
C THR A 97 25.89 -3.74 -5.76
N ARG A 98 26.83 -4.39 -6.47
CA ARG A 98 27.47 -3.85 -7.68
C ARG A 98 26.59 -4.07 -8.89
N VAL A 99 26.28 -2.99 -9.60
CA VAL A 99 25.42 -3.00 -10.78
C VAL A 99 25.97 -2.12 -11.91
N ARG A 100 25.67 -2.50 -13.15
CA ARG A 100 25.74 -1.64 -14.33
C ARG A 100 24.32 -1.31 -14.79
N ILE A 101 24.15 -0.11 -15.31
CA ILE A 101 22.87 0.41 -15.79
C ILE A 101 22.93 0.45 -17.31
N LYS A 102 22.12 -0.37 -18.00
CA LYS A 102 22.11 -0.52 -19.46
C LYS A 102 20.95 0.24 -20.07
N ALA A 103 21.21 1.09 -21.05
CA ALA A 103 20.21 1.91 -21.71
C ALA A 103 19.59 1.23 -22.94
N ALA A 104 18.51 1.81 -23.46
CA ALA A 104 17.78 1.29 -24.61
C ALA A 104 18.57 1.26 -25.94
N ASN A 105 19.73 1.90 -26.02
CA ASN A 105 20.66 1.77 -27.16
C ASN A 105 21.56 0.51 -27.07
N GLY A 106 21.42 -0.30 -26.02
CA GLY A 106 22.15 -1.55 -25.79
C GLY A 106 23.42 -1.43 -24.95
N PHE A 107 23.94 -0.21 -24.77
CA PHE A 107 25.18 0.06 -24.02
C PHE A 107 24.92 0.37 -22.55
N PHE A 108 25.95 0.18 -21.72
CA PHE A 108 25.95 0.59 -20.32
C PHE A 108 26.30 2.07 -20.16
N LEU A 109 25.71 2.70 -19.14
CA LEU A 109 26.09 4.02 -18.65
C LEU A 109 27.50 3.98 -18.08
N GLN A 110 28.32 4.97 -18.43
CA GLN A 110 29.60 5.26 -17.78
C GLN A 110 29.74 6.75 -17.45
N VAL A 111 30.38 7.06 -16.33
CA VAL A 111 30.71 8.43 -15.92
C VAL A 111 31.96 8.89 -16.69
N LYS A 112 31.78 9.77 -17.67
CA LYS A 112 32.88 10.31 -18.51
C LYS A 112 33.62 11.47 -17.83
N THR A 113 32.86 12.35 -17.19
CA THR A 113 33.35 13.48 -16.41
C THR A 113 32.39 13.71 -15.24
N GLU A 114 32.70 14.65 -14.36
CA GLU A 114 31.80 14.98 -13.25
C GLU A 114 30.38 15.40 -13.72
N VAL A 115 30.26 16.01 -14.91
CA VAL A 115 28.99 16.50 -15.50
C VAL A 115 28.31 15.50 -16.44
N LEU A 116 29.05 14.53 -16.96
CA LEU A 116 28.68 13.78 -18.16
C LEU A 116 28.63 12.27 -17.90
N VAL A 117 27.47 11.68 -18.18
CA VAL A 117 27.22 10.24 -18.16
C VAL A 117 26.71 9.84 -19.54
N THR A 118 27.30 8.80 -20.14
CA THR A 118 26.96 8.36 -21.51
C THR A 118 26.68 6.87 -21.58
N ALA A 119 25.71 6.49 -22.41
CA ALA A 119 25.41 5.12 -22.79
C ALA A 119 26.25 4.69 -24.00
N ASP A 120 27.53 4.43 -23.79
CA ASP A 120 28.48 4.02 -24.84
C ASP A 120 29.45 2.91 -24.37
N PHE A 121 29.30 2.38 -23.15
CA PHE A 121 30.15 1.30 -22.65
C PHE A 121 29.62 -0.08 -23.09
N ALA A 122 30.44 -0.87 -23.79
CA ALA A 122 30.06 -2.20 -24.28
C ALA A 122 30.01 -3.29 -23.18
N GLY A 123 30.58 -3.03 -22.01
CA GLY A 123 30.76 -4.02 -20.94
C GLY A 123 32.14 -4.69 -20.96
N ASN A 124 32.61 -5.14 -19.80
CA ASN A 124 33.76 -6.03 -19.63
C ASN A 124 33.50 -6.97 -18.43
N SER A 125 34.48 -7.81 -18.07
CA SER A 125 34.41 -8.72 -16.92
C SER A 125 34.86 -8.11 -15.57
N GLU A 126 35.25 -6.84 -15.55
CA GLU A 126 35.72 -6.13 -14.36
C GLU A 126 34.54 -5.47 -13.64
N TRP A 127 34.60 -5.37 -12.31
CA TRP A 127 33.58 -4.74 -11.46
C TRP A 127 34.18 -3.86 -10.35
N GLY A 128 35.46 -3.50 -10.49
CA GLY A 128 36.25 -2.80 -9.47
C GLY A 128 35.91 -1.32 -9.30
N ASP A 129 36.30 -0.76 -8.15
CA ASP A 129 35.98 0.61 -7.70
C ASP A 129 36.61 1.76 -8.51
N ASN A 130 37.22 1.45 -9.66
CA ASN A 130 37.80 2.40 -10.61
C ASN A 130 37.14 2.34 -12.00
N ASP A 131 36.20 1.41 -12.23
CA ASP A 131 35.44 1.33 -13.48
C ASP A 131 34.32 2.39 -13.50
N PRO A 132 34.31 3.34 -14.44
CA PRO A 132 33.29 4.41 -14.50
C PRO A 132 31.88 3.93 -14.84
N SER A 133 31.69 2.66 -15.21
CA SER A 133 30.39 2.03 -15.48
C SER A 133 29.76 1.33 -14.28
N VAL A 134 30.50 1.15 -13.17
CA VAL A 134 30.05 0.39 -12.00
C VAL A 134 29.45 1.32 -10.95
N PHE A 135 28.24 0.97 -10.52
CA PHE A 135 27.46 1.67 -9.50
C PHE A 135 27.20 0.72 -8.33
N VAL A 136 27.36 1.18 -7.09
CA VAL A 136 26.91 0.44 -5.90
C VAL A 136 25.48 0.87 -5.58
N MET A 137 24.56 -0.08 -5.60
CA MET A 137 23.12 0.09 -5.35
C MET A 137 22.76 -0.54 -3.99
N THR A 138 22.05 0.20 -3.14
CA THR A 138 21.54 -0.31 -1.86
C THR A 138 20.02 -0.14 -1.77
N ILE A 139 19.33 -1.24 -1.48
CA ILE A 139 17.86 -1.29 -1.38
C ILE A 139 17.41 -1.00 0.07
N SER A 140 17.05 0.25 0.35
CA SER A 140 16.74 0.74 1.71
C SER A 140 15.29 0.51 2.18
N GLY A 141 14.54 -0.45 1.60
CA GLY A 141 13.18 -0.75 2.03
C GLY A 141 12.50 -1.97 1.39
N ARG A 142 11.38 -2.42 1.98
CA ARG A 142 10.49 -3.46 1.44
C ARG A 142 9.51 -2.87 0.39
N LEU A 143 8.76 -3.71 -0.32
CA LEU A 143 7.70 -3.24 -1.24
C LEU A 143 6.51 -2.77 -0.38
N ARG A 144 5.88 -1.65 -0.76
CA ARG A 144 4.72 -1.06 -0.07
C ARG A 144 3.64 -0.71 -1.10
N GLY A 145 2.41 -1.16 -0.85
CA GLY A 145 1.31 -1.08 -1.83
C GLY A 145 1.31 -2.27 -2.79
N GLU A 146 0.13 -2.80 -3.12
CA GLU A 146 -0.03 -3.96 -4.02
C GLU A 146 0.60 -3.70 -5.41
N PHE A 147 0.46 -2.48 -5.93
CA PHE A 147 1.12 -1.99 -7.14
C PHE A 147 2.64 -2.21 -7.13
N GLN A 148 3.32 -2.03 -5.99
CA GLN A 148 4.75 -2.31 -5.89
C GLN A 148 5.05 -3.81 -5.80
N VAL A 149 4.17 -4.59 -5.17
CA VAL A 149 4.31 -6.04 -5.01
C VAL A 149 4.18 -6.74 -6.37
N THR A 150 3.12 -6.46 -7.13
CA THR A 150 2.86 -7.12 -8.42
C THR A 150 3.89 -6.71 -9.49
N ASN A 151 4.21 -5.42 -9.59
CA ASN A 151 5.33 -4.90 -10.41
C ASN A 151 6.69 -5.49 -9.99
N GLY A 152 6.87 -5.71 -8.69
CA GLY A 152 8.13 -6.14 -8.10
C GLY A 152 8.42 -7.64 -8.19
N TYR A 153 7.41 -8.48 -8.32
CA TYR A 153 7.54 -9.94 -8.44
C TYR A 153 7.09 -10.48 -9.80
N GLY A 154 6.35 -9.69 -10.58
CA GLY A 154 5.77 -10.12 -11.86
C GLY A 154 4.50 -10.96 -11.70
N LEU A 155 3.86 -11.24 -12.83
CA LEU A 155 2.52 -11.85 -12.88
C LEU A 155 2.47 -13.26 -12.26
N GLU A 156 3.58 -14.01 -12.28
CA GLU A 156 3.65 -15.41 -11.83
C GLU A 156 3.90 -15.57 -10.31
N ARG A 157 4.26 -14.49 -9.59
CA ARG A 157 4.81 -14.56 -8.22
C ARG A 157 4.03 -13.73 -7.19
N ALA A 158 2.86 -13.20 -7.56
CA ALA A 158 1.99 -12.41 -6.69
C ALA A 158 0.50 -12.64 -7.02
N PRO A 159 -0.44 -12.23 -6.16
CA PRO A 159 -0.67 -12.72 -4.80
C PRO A 159 -1.39 -14.09 -4.77
N GLN A 160 -1.35 -14.88 -5.84
CA GLN A 160 -2.27 -15.99 -6.05
C GLN A 160 -2.22 -17.09 -4.96
N GLU A 161 -1.06 -17.39 -4.36
CA GLU A 161 -0.97 -18.28 -3.19
C GLU A 161 -1.62 -17.65 -1.94
N HIS A 162 -1.37 -16.36 -1.70
CA HIS A 162 -1.89 -15.62 -0.54
C HIS A 162 -3.43 -15.58 -0.54
N TRP A 163 -4.07 -15.33 -1.70
CA TRP A 163 -5.54 -15.35 -1.80
C TRP A 163 -6.17 -16.72 -1.51
N ASN A 164 -5.46 -17.81 -1.77
CA ASN A 164 -5.96 -19.17 -1.52
C ASN A 164 -5.66 -19.70 -0.10
N THR A 165 -4.88 -18.98 0.71
CA THR A 165 -4.36 -19.48 2.00
C THR A 165 -4.53 -18.52 3.19
N PHE A 166 -4.67 -17.21 2.96
CA PHE A 166 -4.66 -16.23 4.05
C PHE A 166 -6.02 -16.05 4.76
N ILE A 167 -7.12 -16.22 4.02
CA ILE A 167 -8.50 -16.29 4.53
C ILE A 167 -9.20 -17.44 3.82
N VAL A 168 -9.83 -18.34 4.57
CA VAL A 168 -10.49 -19.57 4.08
C VAL A 168 -11.87 -19.78 4.73
N GLU A 169 -12.59 -20.84 4.32
CA GLU A 169 -13.94 -21.16 4.84
C GLU A 169 -14.00 -21.32 6.36
N ASP A 170 -13.00 -21.98 6.97
CA ASP A 170 -12.89 -22.13 8.42
C ASP A 170 -12.76 -20.79 9.16
N ASP A 171 -12.32 -19.72 8.49
CA ASP A 171 -12.24 -18.38 9.08
C ASP A 171 -13.62 -17.72 9.14
N PHE A 172 -14.45 -17.88 8.10
CA PHE A 172 -15.85 -17.46 8.13
C PHE A 172 -16.68 -18.24 9.16
N LYS A 173 -16.39 -19.54 9.30
CA LYS A 173 -16.93 -20.36 10.38
C LYS A 173 -16.50 -19.83 11.76
N PHE A 174 -15.20 -19.57 11.98
CA PHE A 174 -14.71 -19.02 13.24
C PHE A 174 -15.34 -17.64 13.55
N ILE A 175 -15.53 -16.78 12.56
CA ILE A 175 -16.25 -15.51 12.68
C ILE A 175 -17.67 -15.77 13.24
N SER A 176 -18.45 -16.63 12.59
CA SER A 176 -19.82 -16.93 13.03
C SER A 176 -19.90 -17.65 14.39
N GLU A 177 -18.97 -18.55 14.69
CA GLU A 177 -18.94 -19.30 15.96
C GLU A 177 -18.57 -18.41 17.17
N ASN A 178 -17.90 -17.27 16.93
CA ASN A 178 -17.52 -16.30 17.96
C ASN A 178 -18.44 -15.06 17.99
N GLY A 179 -19.65 -15.17 17.44
CA GLY A 179 -20.71 -14.14 17.55
C GLY A 179 -20.57 -12.95 16.59
N LEU A 180 -19.57 -12.93 15.72
CA LEU A 180 -19.45 -11.94 14.65
C LEU A 180 -20.43 -12.29 13.51
N ASN A 181 -21.08 -11.29 12.94
CA ASN A 181 -22.18 -11.45 11.98
C ASN A 181 -21.97 -10.75 10.63
N ALA A 182 -20.84 -10.05 10.45
CA ALA A 182 -20.49 -9.34 9.23
C ALA A 182 -18.96 -9.30 9.02
N ALA A 183 -18.54 -9.14 7.78
CA ALA A 183 -17.14 -8.94 7.40
C ALA A 183 -17.02 -7.75 6.43
N ARG A 184 -16.18 -6.76 6.77
CA ARG A 184 -15.80 -5.67 5.87
C ARG A 184 -14.64 -6.12 5.00
N ILE A 185 -14.84 -6.19 3.67
CA ILE A 185 -13.84 -6.68 2.71
C ILE A 185 -13.38 -5.51 1.81
N PRO A 186 -12.22 -4.89 2.07
CA PRO A 186 -11.65 -3.88 1.17
C PRO A 186 -11.18 -4.54 -0.13
N VAL A 187 -11.57 -3.98 -1.28
CA VAL A 187 -11.15 -4.43 -2.61
C VAL A 187 -10.46 -3.31 -3.39
N GLY A 188 -9.50 -3.68 -4.24
CA GLY A 188 -8.84 -2.74 -5.14
C GLY A 188 -9.69 -2.47 -6.38
N TRP A 189 -9.69 -1.23 -6.89
CA TRP A 189 -10.50 -0.83 -8.06
C TRP A 189 -10.26 -1.68 -9.32
N TRP A 190 -9.07 -2.26 -9.46
CA TRP A 190 -8.68 -3.14 -10.56
C TRP A 190 -9.50 -4.44 -10.64
N ILE A 191 -10.19 -4.85 -9.56
CA ILE A 191 -11.03 -6.06 -9.51
C ILE A 191 -12.16 -6.07 -10.56
N ALA A 192 -12.65 -4.90 -10.97
CA ALA A 192 -13.67 -4.80 -12.02
C ALA A 192 -13.13 -5.04 -13.44
N SER A 193 -11.83 -5.30 -13.58
CA SER A 193 -11.16 -5.71 -14.82
C SER A 193 -10.59 -7.14 -14.75
N ASP A 194 -10.83 -7.90 -13.67
CA ASP A 194 -10.47 -9.32 -13.62
C ASP A 194 -11.16 -10.10 -14.76
N PRO A 195 -10.47 -11.06 -15.42
CA PRO A 195 -9.17 -11.63 -15.06
C PRO A 195 -7.95 -10.86 -15.60
N ASP A 196 -8.14 -9.79 -16.38
CA ASP A 196 -7.08 -9.07 -17.09
C ASP A 196 -6.95 -7.60 -16.61
N PRO A 197 -6.64 -7.35 -15.32
CA PRO A 197 -6.58 -6.00 -14.78
C PRO A 197 -5.42 -5.17 -15.38
N PRO A 198 -5.53 -3.82 -15.33
CA PRO A 198 -4.51 -2.94 -15.88
C PRO A 198 -3.16 -3.14 -15.18
N GLN A 199 -2.08 -3.16 -15.97
CA GLN A 199 -0.73 -3.32 -15.46
C GLN A 199 -0.37 -2.23 -14.44
N PRO A 200 0.32 -2.55 -13.34
CA PRO A 200 0.98 -3.83 -13.05
C PRO A 200 0.13 -4.80 -12.20
N TYR A 201 -1.18 -4.60 -12.04
CA TYR A 201 -2.02 -5.50 -11.24
C TYR A 201 -2.18 -6.88 -11.89
N VAL A 202 -2.64 -7.88 -11.12
CA VAL A 202 -2.79 -9.28 -11.58
C VAL A 202 -4.19 -9.80 -11.25
N GLY A 203 -4.75 -10.64 -12.12
CA GLY A 203 -6.12 -11.14 -11.96
C GLY A 203 -6.26 -12.32 -10.99
N GLY A 204 -7.45 -12.46 -10.43
CA GLY A 204 -7.85 -13.55 -9.52
C GLY A 204 -8.48 -13.07 -8.22
N SER A 205 -8.36 -11.78 -7.90
CA SER A 205 -8.98 -11.13 -6.74
C SER A 205 -10.51 -11.27 -6.72
N LEU A 206 -11.15 -11.26 -7.88
CA LEU A 206 -12.59 -11.48 -8.03
C LEU A 206 -13.01 -12.88 -7.59
N LYS A 207 -12.21 -13.91 -7.89
CA LYS A 207 -12.50 -15.29 -7.47
C LYS A 207 -12.36 -15.45 -5.94
N ALA A 208 -11.41 -14.76 -5.34
CA ALA A 208 -11.28 -14.73 -3.88
C ALA A 208 -12.48 -14.02 -3.21
N LEU A 209 -13.01 -12.95 -3.85
CA LEU A 209 -14.21 -12.27 -3.39
C LEU A 209 -15.48 -13.15 -3.56
N ASP A 210 -15.63 -13.84 -4.70
CA ASP A 210 -16.72 -14.80 -4.92
C ASP A 210 -16.70 -15.92 -3.86
N ASN A 211 -15.51 -16.47 -3.54
CA ASN A 211 -15.35 -17.44 -2.46
C ASN A 211 -15.80 -16.86 -1.10
N ALA A 212 -15.42 -15.63 -0.77
CA ALA A 212 -15.83 -14.98 0.47
C ALA A 212 -17.35 -14.77 0.56
N PHE A 213 -18.02 -14.39 -0.54
CA PHE A 213 -19.49 -14.36 -0.60
C PHE A 213 -20.10 -15.74 -0.47
N LEU A 214 -19.52 -16.78 -1.07
CA LEU A 214 -19.97 -18.16 -0.92
C LEU A 214 -19.86 -18.65 0.52
N TRP A 215 -18.73 -18.42 1.21
CA TRP A 215 -18.55 -18.82 2.61
C TRP A 215 -19.49 -18.07 3.57
N ALA A 216 -19.76 -16.79 3.31
CA ALA A 216 -20.79 -16.04 4.01
C ALA A 216 -22.22 -16.57 3.72
N THR A 217 -22.49 -17.04 2.50
CA THR A 217 -23.79 -17.61 2.10
C THR A 217 -23.97 -19.05 2.59
N SER A 218 -22.91 -19.85 2.73
CA SER A 218 -22.95 -21.20 3.34
C SER A 218 -23.46 -21.16 4.80
N SER A 219 -23.54 -19.98 5.41
CA SER A 219 -24.08 -19.77 6.75
C SER A 219 -25.56 -19.33 6.79
N ARG A 220 -26.17 -18.82 5.69
CA ARG A 220 -27.60 -18.37 5.61
C ARG A 220 -28.21 -18.40 4.18
N ASP A 221 -29.52 -18.64 4.07
CA ASP A 221 -30.15 -19.30 2.92
C ASP A 221 -30.94 -18.42 1.90
N GLY A 222 -30.35 -18.19 0.71
CA GLY A 222 -31.05 -18.48 -0.57
C GLY A 222 -31.51 -17.37 -1.56
N SER A 223 -31.29 -17.64 -2.86
CA SER A 223 -31.95 -17.07 -4.08
C SER A 223 -31.45 -15.72 -4.69
N GLN A 224 -32.02 -15.29 -5.84
CA GLN A 224 -31.33 -14.51 -6.90
C GLN A 224 -32.13 -13.38 -7.63
N GLU A 225 -31.38 -12.61 -8.45
CA GLU A 225 -31.73 -11.63 -9.53
C GLU A 225 -32.02 -10.14 -9.18
N TRP A 226 -31.68 -9.12 -10.01
CA TRP A 226 -31.26 -9.10 -11.44
C TRP A 226 -30.03 -8.21 -11.81
N GLY A 227 -30.14 -6.87 -11.85
CA GLY A 227 -29.13 -5.91 -12.39
C GLY A 227 -29.79 -4.66 -13.03
N LYS A 228 -29.13 -3.73 -13.76
CA LYS A 228 -27.71 -3.39 -14.07
C LYS A 228 -27.68 -1.98 -14.74
N THR A 229 -26.53 -1.27 -14.80
CA THR A 229 -26.17 -0.11 -15.69
C THR A 229 -26.93 1.22 -15.54
N ASP A 230 -26.46 2.41 -15.93
CA ASP A 230 -25.17 3.15 -16.12
C ASP A 230 -25.63 4.66 -16.14
N ASP A 231 -24.90 5.80 -16.28
CA ASP A 231 -23.53 6.31 -16.48
C ASP A 231 -23.55 7.79 -15.94
N ASN A 232 -22.51 8.57 -15.60
CA ASN A 232 -21.06 8.44 -15.69
C ASN A 232 -20.35 9.19 -14.53
N ILE A 233 -19.86 8.44 -13.54
CA ILE A 233 -18.71 8.80 -12.67
C ILE A 233 -17.79 7.56 -12.67
N GLN A 234 -17.42 7.14 -13.89
CA GLN A 234 -17.29 5.73 -14.27
C GLN A 234 -16.36 4.87 -13.43
N GLN A 235 -15.11 5.25 -13.19
CA GLN A 235 -14.15 4.24 -12.69
C GLN A 235 -14.39 3.85 -11.22
N THR A 236 -15.12 4.67 -10.46
CA THR A 236 -15.68 4.28 -9.16
C THR A 236 -17.10 3.75 -9.29
N VAL A 237 -17.98 4.42 -10.05
CA VAL A 237 -19.39 4.01 -10.20
C VAL A 237 -19.55 2.67 -10.92
N ALA A 238 -18.79 2.37 -11.97
CA ALA A 238 -18.80 1.08 -12.63
C ALA A 238 -18.15 -0.04 -11.79
N VAL A 239 -17.25 0.28 -10.84
CA VAL A 239 -16.83 -0.70 -9.81
C VAL A 239 -18.00 -0.97 -8.85
N ILE A 240 -18.72 0.07 -8.42
CA ILE A 240 -19.92 -0.05 -7.58
C ILE A 240 -21.03 -0.82 -8.33
N ASP A 241 -21.32 -0.50 -9.58
CA ASP A 241 -22.34 -1.14 -10.41
C ASP A 241 -21.95 -2.56 -10.82
N PHE A 242 -20.66 -2.85 -10.99
CA PHE A 242 -20.14 -4.20 -11.16
C PHE A 242 -20.37 -5.04 -9.89
N LEU A 243 -19.92 -4.55 -8.74
CA LEU A 243 -20.12 -5.22 -7.45
C LEU A 243 -21.62 -5.36 -7.11
N THR A 244 -22.42 -4.34 -7.39
CA THR A 244 -23.86 -4.32 -7.11
C THR A 244 -24.62 -5.21 -8.09
N ALA A 245 -24.39 -5.15 -9.40
CA ALA A 245 -25.04 -6.06 -10.34
C ALA A 245 -24.62 -7.54 -10.14
N ARG A 246 -23.41 -7.78 -9.63
CA ARG A 246 -22.93 -9.12 -9.26
C ARG A 246 -23.52 -9.62 -7.94
N TYR A 247 -23.56 -8.78 -6.90
CA TYR A 247 -23.82 -9.20 -5.52
C TYR A 247 -25.09 -8.63 -4.86
N ALA A 248 -25.87 -7.73 -5.47
CA ALA A 248 -27.15 -7.22 -4.91
C ALA A 248 -28.21 -8.32 -4.70
N LYS A 249 -27.97 -9.48 -5.30
CA LYS A 249 -28.75 -10.72 -5.20
C LYS A 249 -28.35 -11.56 -3.98
N SER A 250 -27.13 -11.37 -3.47
CA SER A 250 -26.58 -12.15 -2.36
C SER A 250 -27.13 -11.61 -1.04
N GLN A 251 -27.76 -12.48 -0.26
CA GLN A 251 -28.19 -12.16 1.10
C GLN A 251 -27.01 -11.78 2.03
N SER A 252 -25.77 -12.09 1.64
CA SER A 252 -24.56 -11.72 2.37
C SER A 252 -24.05 -10.30 2.07
N LEU A 253 -24.63 -9.58 1.08
CA LEU A 253 -24.31 -8.18 0.82
C LEU A 253 -25.14 -7.24 1.71
N TYR A 254 -24.53 -6.76 2.80
CA TYR A 254 -25.16 -5.79 3.69
C TYR A 254 -25.09 -4.33 3.18
N ALA A 255 -23.94 -3.93 2.61
CA ALA A 255 -23.67 -2.58 2.13
C ALA A 255 -22.46 -2.56 1.18
N VAL A 256 -22.31 -1.48 0.40
CA VAL A 256 -21.11 -1.17 -0.40
C VAL A 256 -20.51 0.15 0.10
N GLU A 257 -19.27 0.12 0.58
CA GLU A 257 -18.53 1.33 0.95
C GLU A 257 -17.91 1.96 -0.31
N LEU A 258 -18.30 3.20 -0.62
CA LEU A 258 -17.97 3.82 -1.91
C LEU A 258 -16.48 4.17 -2.06
N ILE A 259 -15.80 4.53 -0.95
CA ILE A 259 -14.37 4.87 -0.93
C ILE A 259 -13.80 4.82 0.51
N ASN A 260 -12.67 4.14 0.69
CA ASN A 260 -11.95 4.03 1.96
C ASN A 260 -10.95 5.20 2.15
N GLU A 261 -11.02 5.90 3.29
CA GLU A 261 -10.09 6.98 3.69
C GLU A 261 -9.82 8.05 2.59
N PRO A 262 -10.83 8.68 1.96
CA PRO A 262 -10.58 9.76 0.99
C PRO A 262 -9.97 10.98 1.69
N LEU A 263 -8.75 11.38 1.31
CA LEU A 263 -8.21 12.70 1.69
C LEU A 263 -8.67 13.76 0.67
N SER A 264 -9.35 14.78 1.16
CA SER A 264 -9.61 16.03 0.42
C SER A 264 -8.96 17.21 1.17
N PRO A 265 -8.28 18.14 0.48
CA PRO A 265 -7.80 19.38 1.10
C PRO A 265 -8.90 20.26 1.71
N GLU A 266 -10.16 20.04 1.32
CA GLU A 266 -11.33 20.82 1.75
C GLU A 266 -12.26 20.05 2.72
N ALA A 267 -12.00 18.76 2.96
CA ALA A 267 -12.70 18.02 4.01
C ALA A 267 -12.09 18.39 5.37
N SER A 268 -12.91 18.87 6.32
CA SER A 268 -12.43 19.04 7.69
C SER A 268 -12.05 17.68 8.29
N LEU A 269 -11.08 17.68 9.21
CA LEU A 269 -10.53 16.49 9.85
C LEU A 269 -11.53 15.77 10.79
N GLU A 270 -12.81 16.15 10.75
CA GLU A 270 -13.83 15.75 11.72
C GLU A 270 -14.58 14.48 11.33
N SER A 271 -14.87 14.30 10.04
CA SER A 271 -15.91 13.37 9.56
C SER A 271 -15.39 12.03 9.02
N LEU A 272 -14.07 11.83 8.91
CA LEU A 272 -13.49 10.65 8.24
C LEU A 272 -12.43 9.95 9.10
N ASN A 273 -12.75 8.72 9.51
CA ASN A 273 -11.86 7.66 10.00
C ASN A 273 -10.85 8.05 11.09
N LYS A 274 -11.36 8.18 12.33
CA LYS A 274 -10.55 8.44 13.55
C LYS A 274 -10.25 7.23 14.44
N GLY A 275 -10.92 6.09 14.26
CA GLY A 275 -10.72 4.90 15.13
C GLY A 275 -9.28 4.36 15.14
N LYS A 276 -8.59 4.40 13.99
CA LYS A 276 -7.15 4.10 13.87
C LYS A 276 -6.24 5.20 14.44
N ASN A 277 -6.71 6.45 14.56
CA ASN A 277 -5.83 7.59 14.83
C ASN A 277 -5.29 7.65 16.26
N ASN A 278 -5.86 6.88 17.21
CA ASN A 278 -5.27 6.65 18.53
C ASN A 278 -3.83 6.09 18.50
N LEU A 279 -3.41 5.46 17.39
CA LEU A 279 -2.06 4.94 17.22
C LEU A 279 -1.16 5.80 16.30
N PHE A 280 -1.77 6.75 15.58
CA PHE A 280 -1.12 7.51 14.50
C PHE A 280 -1.15 9.04 14.70
N SER A 281 -1.55 9.49 15.88
CA SER A 281 -1.54 10.90 16.28
C SER A 281 -0.69 11.07 17.54
N ASN A 282 0.27 11.99 17.49
CA ASN A 282 1.26 12.19 18.56
C ASN A 282 0.66 12.65 19.90
N GLU A 283 -0.62 13.01 19.93
CA GLU A 283 -1.36 13.32 21.15
C GLU A 283 -1.47 12.12 22.12
N PHE A 284 -1.42 10.89 21.59
CA PHE A 284 -1.52 9.64 22.37
C PHE A 284 -0.18 9.10 22.87
N ASP A 285 0.95 9.54 22.30
CA ASP A 285 2.31 9.02 22.58
C ASP A 285 2.69 9.05 24.07
N ASN A 286 2.12 9.99 24.82
CA ASN A 286 2.40 10.22 26.25
C ASN A 286 1.17 9.96 27.15
N MET A 287 0.08 9.40 26.61
CA MET A 287 -1.10 9.06 27.41
C MET A 287 -0.89 7.75 28.18
N THR A 288 -1.25 7.75 29.46
CA THR A 288 -1.35 6.51 30.27
C THR A 288 -2.48 5.60 29.78
N VAL A 289 -2.50 4.35 30.27
CA VAL A 289 -3.64 3.41 30.10
C VAL A 289 -4.97 4.09 30.40
N GLN A 290 -5.07 4.78 31.54
CA GLN A 290 -6.35 5.36 31.97
C GLN A 290 -6.77 6.51 31.05
N GLN A 291 -5.85 7.40 30.67
CA GLN A 291 -6.17 8.49 29.74
C GLN A 291 -6.60 7.99 28.35
N ASN A 292 -6.03 6.88 27.87
CA ASN A 292 -6.48 6.24 26.63
C ASN A 292 -7.92 5.72 26.76
N ILE A 293 -8.27 5.10 27.89
CA ILE A 293 -9.64 4.62 28.17
C ILE A 293 -10.61 5.80 28.31
N ASP A 294 -10.26 6.80 29.12
CA ASP A 294 -11.06 8.00 29.36
C ASP A 294 -11.36 8.74 28.03
N PHE A 295 -10.41 8.78 27.10
CA PHE A 295 -10.58 9.39 25.78
C PHE A 295 -11.60 8.61 24.90
N ILE A 296 -11.65 7.28 25.01
CA ILE A 296 -12.69 6.48 24.34
C ILE A 296 -14.06 6.81 24.97
N ASP A 297 -14.16 6.70 26.30
CA ASP A 297 -15.41 6.89 27.04
C ASP A 297 -15.97 8.32 26.91
N THR A 298 -15.11 9.33 26.75
CA THR A 298 -15.50 10.75 26.59
C THR A 298 -15.44 11.24 25.15
N ASN A 299 -14.25 11.42 24.55
CA ASN A 299 -14.10 12.02 23.22
C ASN A 299 -14.74 11.17 22.12
N ARG A 300 -14.48 9.85 22.05
CA ARG A 300 -15.11 8.98 21.03
C ARG A 300 -16.60 8.82 21.25
N THR A 301 -17.10 8.85 22.49
CA THR A 301 -18.55 8.98 22.78
C THR A 301 -19.13 10.27 22.20
N GLN A 302 -18.48 11.42 22.39
CA GLN A 302 -18.98 12.70 21.88
C GLN A 302 -18.99 12.73 20.34
N GLU A 303 -17.94 12.23 19.68
CA GLU A 303 -17.88 12.12 18.23
C GLU A 303 -18.97 11.19 17.66
N LEU A 304 -19.15 10.00 18.25
CA LEU A 304 -20.20 9.08 17.81
C LEU A 304 -21.60 9.68 18.02
N ASN A 305 -21.84 10.34 19.16
CA ASN A 305 -23.12 11.01 19.43
C ASN A 305 -23.37 12.15 18.44
N HIS A 306 -22.34 12.90 18.03
CA HIS A 306 -22.47 13.99 17.04
C HIS A 306 -22.95 13.48 15.67
N VAL A 307 -22.50 12.29 15.25
CA VAL A 307 -22.96 11.63 14.00
C VAL A 307 -24.16 10.69 14.18
N THR A 308 -24.73 10.61 15.39
CA THR A 308 -25.90 9.77 15.71
C THR A 308 -27.13 10.65 15.95
N THR A 309 -27.93 10.87 14.91
CA THR A 309 -29.17 11.66 15.00
C THR A 309 -30.40 10.79 14.77
N SER A 310 -31.51 11.11 15.44
CA SER A 310 -32.69 10.20 15.54
C SER A 310 -33.40 9.88 14.23
N ASN A 311 -33.16 10.66 13.16
CA ASN A 311 -33.64 10.42 11.80
C ASN A 311 -32.47 10.52 10.77
N GLY A 312 -31.24 10.31 11.23
CA GLY A 312 -30.04 10.41 10.40
C GLY A 312 -29.76 9.13 9.59
N PRO A 313 -28.69 9.15 8.77
CA PRO A 313 -28.16 7.91 8.18
C PRO A 313 -27.68 6.96 9.28
N LEU A 314 -27.71 5.65 8.99
CA LEU A 314 -27.07 4.66 9.86
C LEU A 314 -25.55 4.87 9.82
N ASN A 315 -24.90 4.80 10.98
CA ASN A 315 -23.46 5.04 11.13
C ASN A 315 -22.71 3.77 11.52
N PHE A 316 -21.48 3.62 11.02
CA PHE A 316 -20.69 2.41 11.10
C PHE A 316 -19.25 2.74 11.51
N VAL A 317 -18.77 2.15 12.61
CA VAL A 317 -17.36 2.30 13.00
C VAL A 317 -16.53 1.27 12.23
N GLY A 318 -16.30 1.55 10.95
CA GLY A 318 -15.76 0.59 9.99
C GLY A 318 -14.32 0.14 10.24
N GLU A 319 -13.56 0.84 11.09
CA GLU A 319 -12.19 0.49 11.45
C GLU A 319 -11.81 0.97 12.87
N TRP A 320 -11.52 0.03 13.77
CA TRP A 320 -10.90 0.30 15.07
C TRP A 320 -9.95 -0.82 15.49
N VAL A 321 -9.05 -0.54 16.45
CA VAL A 321 -8.03 -1.49 16.95
C VAL A 321 -7.84 -1.34 18.46
N ALA A 322 -7.47 -2.42 19.15
CA ALA A 322 -7.05 -2.38 20.54
C ALA A 322 -5.51 -2.29 20.71
N GLU A 323 -4.75 -2.09 19.64
CA GLU A 323 -3.32 -1.74 19.70
C GLU A 323 -3.15 -0.25 20.10
N TRP A 324 -2.15 0.04 20.93
CA TRP A 324 -1.77 1.39 21.37
C TRP A 324 -0.24 1.50 21.57
N GLN A 325 0.29 2.71 21.78
CA GLN A 325 1.72 2.92 22.07
C GLN A 325 2.08 2.78 23.57
N VAL A 326 1.14 2.35 24.43
CA VAL A 326 1.33 2.35 25.89
C VAL A 326 2.30 1.25 26.32
N SER A 327 3.56 1.64 26.52
CA SER A 327 4.63 0.75 26.96
C SER A 327 4.34 0.11 28.32
N GLY A 328 4.56 -1.20 28.43
CA GLY A 328 4.35 -1.97 29.67
C GLY A 328 2.89 -2.27 30.04
N ALA A 329 1.92 -1.93 29.20
CA ALA A 329 0.50 -2.24 29.44
C ALA A 329 0.25 -3.75 29.66
N THR A 330 -0.54 -4.09 30.67
CA THR A 330 -0.89 -5.49 31.00
C THR A 330 -1.96 -6.04 30.08
N LYS A 331 -2.16 -7.37 30.08
CA LYS A 331 -3.29 -8.00 29.35
C LYS A 331 -4.63 -7.43 29.81
N GLU A 332 -4.75 -7.19 31.10
CA GLU A 332 -5.93 -6.63 31.76
C GLU A 332 -6.17 -5.19 31.28
N ASP A 333 -5.14 -4.40 31.01
CA ASP A 333 -5.26 -3.06 30.43
C ASP A 333 -5.74 -3.10 28.96
N TYR A 334 -5.19 -4.00 28.14
CA TYR A 334 -5.71 -4.24 26.79
C TYR A 334 -7.18 -4.71 26.80
N GLN A 335 -7.55 -5.59 27.73
CA GLN A 335 -8.95 -6.02 27.92
C GLN A 335 -9.87 -4.86 28.29
N ARG A 336 -9.41 -3.94 29.16
CA ARG A 336 -10.16 -2.75 29.58
C ARG A 336 -10.36 -1.78 28.42
N PHE A 337 -9.31 -1.51 27.64
CA PHE A 337 -9.35 -0.63 26.47
C PHE A 337 -10.17 -1.21 25.31
N ALA A 338 -10.04 -2.51 25.03
CA ALA A 338 -10.88 -3.18 24.05
C ALA A 338 -12.36 -3.19 24.47
N ARG A 339 -12.66 -3.34 25.78
CA ARG A 339 -14.02 -3.24 26.30
C ARG A 339 -14.58 -1.83 26.16
N ALA A 340 -13.85 -0.79 26.57
CA ALA A 340 -14.30 0.60 26.38
C ALA A 340 -14.61 0.89 24.91
N GLN A 341 -13.79 0.41 23.98
CA GLN A 341 -14.07 0.53 22.54
C GLN A 341 -15.30 -0.27 22.08
N LEU A 342 -15.52 -1.49 22.58
CA LEU A 342 -16.74 -2.26 22.30
C LEU A 342 -18.00 -1.57 22.86
N ASP A 343 -17.95 -1.09 24.10
CA ASP A 343 -19.06 -0.40 24.77
C ASP A 343 -19.38 0.95 24.07
N VAL A 344 -18.35 1.65 23.58
CA VAL A 344 -18.49 2.93 22.87
C VAL A 344 -18.97 2.74 21.43
N TYR A 345 -18.30 1.90 20.63
CA TYR A 345 -18.60 1.70 19.21
C TYR A 345 -19.78 0.73 18.96
N GLY A 346 -20.11 -0.13 19.92
CA GLY A 346 -21.31 -1.00 19.89
C GLY A 346 -22.63 -0.22 19.88
N ARG A 347 -22.61 1.09 20.14
CA ARG A 347 -23.74 2.01 20.04
C ARG A 347 -23.94 2.59 18.62
N ALA A 348 -23.02 2.32 17.69
CA ALA A 348 -23.15 2.76 16.31
C ALA A 348 -24.31 2.04 15.61
N THR A 349 -25.13 2.79 14.86
CA THR A 349 -26.47 2.34 14.45
C THR A 349 -26.48 1.31 13.30
N PHE A 350 -25.34 1.09 12.65
CA PHE A 350 -25.07 -0.03 11.73
C PHE A 350 -24.06 -1.05 12.29
N GLY A 351 -23.42 -0.75 13.43
CA GLY A 351 -22.38 -1.57 14.06
C GLY A 351 -20.94 -1.11 13.79
N TRP A 352 -19.99 -2.05 13.83
CA TRP A 352 -18.55 -1.79 13.77
C TRP A 352 -17.78 -2.91 13.07
N ALA A 353 -16.53 -2.65 12.67
CA ALA A 353 -15.58 -3.68 12.24
C ALA A 353 -14.18 -3.44 12.84
N TYR A 354 -13.60 -4.51 13.40
CA TYR A 354 -12.24 -4.51 13.92
C TYR A 354 -11.22 -4.61 12.77
N TRP A 355 -10.12 -3.86 12.86
CA TRP A 355 -9.05 -3.90 11.87
C TRP A 355 -7.83 -4.66 12.41
N THR A 356 -7.66 -5.95 12.13
CA THR A 356 -8.35 -6.79 11.13
C THR A 356 -8.59 -8.19 11.69
N PHE A 357 -9.25 -9.07 10.95
CA PHE A 357 -9.49 -10.46 11.36
C PHE A 357 -8.18 -11.19 11.68
N ARG A 358 -7.24 -11.21 10.73
CA ARG A 358 -5.94 -11.88 10.83
C ARG A 358 -4.79 -10.93 10.50
N ASN A 359 -3.76 -10.93 11.34
CA ASN A 359 -2.55 -10.12 11.18
C ASN A 359 -1.32 -10.86 11.74
N VAL A 360 -0.13 -10.50 11.27
CA VAL A 360 1.16 -10.97 11.83
C VAL A 360 1.51 -10.31 13.16
N ASN A 361 0.91 -9.16 13.46
CA ASN A 361 1.02 -8.48 14.75
C ASN A 361 -0.19 -8.86 15.63
N ASN A 362 0.06 -9.39 16.83
CA ASN A 362 -0.96 -10.03 17.68
C ASN A 362 -2.21 -9.16 17.95
N HIS A 363 -2.06 -7.93 18.44
CA HIS A 363 -3.22 -7.10 18.78
C HIS A 363 -3.96 -6.54 17.56
N TRP A 364 -3.36 -6.58 16.37
CA TRP A 364 -4.03 -6.25 15.11
C TRP A 364 -4.83 -7.42 14.52
N SER A 365 -4.85 -8.57 15.19
CA SER A 365 -5.47 -9.82 14.74
C SER A 365 -6.63 -10.18 15.68
N LEU A 366 -7.87 -9.89 15.28
CA LEU A 366 -9.07 -10.18 16.07
C LEU A 366 -9.16 -11.67 16.43
N GLU A 367 -8.80 -12.54 15.47
CA GLU A 367 -8.68 -13.99 15.67
C GLU A 367 -7.77 -14.31 16.87
N TRP A 368 -6.59 -13.68 16.95
CA TRP A 368 -5.65 -13.88 18.05
C TRP A 368 -6.20 -13.27 19.35
N MET A 369 -6.79 -12.08 19.30
CA MET A 369 -7.36 -11.38 20.46
C MET A 369 -8.50 -12.16 21.12
N ILE A 370 -9.35 -12.82 20.32
CA ILE A 370 -10.40 -13.71 20.81
C ILE A 370 -9.78 -15.01 21.35
N LYS A 371 -8.95 -15.71 20.55
CA LYS A 371 -8.33 -16.99 20.95
C LYS A 371 -7.47 -16.90 22.23
N ASN A 372 -6.89 -15.74 22.51
CA ASN A 372 -6.10 -15.49 23.72
C ASN A 372 -6.90 -14.78 24.84
N GLY A 373 -8.18 -14.48 24.64
CA GLY A 373 -9.05 -13.86 25.66
C GLY A 373 -8.63 -12.43 26.04
N TYR A 374 -8.18 -11.64 25.06
CA TYR A 374 -8.02 -10.18 25.17
C TYR A 374 -9.32 -9.47 24.79
N ILE A 375 -10.03 -10.01 23.80
CA ILE A 375 -11.39 -9.62 23.43
C ILE A 375 -12.34 -10.75 23.80
N LYS A 376 -13.52 -10.40 24.32
CA LYS A 376 -14.68 -11.27 24.42
C LYS A 376 -15.88 -10.52 23.87
N LEU A 377 -16.67 -11.22 23.06
CA LEU A 377 -17.91 -10.76 22.46
C LEU A 377 -19.11 -11.43 23.16
#